data_AF-A0A441ZED8-F1
#
_entry.id   AF-A0A441ZED8-F1
#
_cell.length_a   1.000
_cell.length_b   1.000
_cell.length_c   1.000
_cell.angle_alpha   90.00
_cell.angle_beta   90.00
_cell.angle_gamma   90.00
#
_symmetry.space_group_name_H-M   'P 1'
#
loop_
_entity.id
_entity.type
_entity.pdbx_description
1 polymer ?
#
loop_
_entity_poly.entity_id
_entity_poly.type
_entity_poly.pdbx_seq_one_letter_code
_entity_poly.pdbx_strand_id
1 'polypeptide(L)'
;MAAMNRPAPGFGKPGSIDPKVLFKLPLAMQAEGIRLLFEMGLSMSQVKKCVGLSAGTIDLILQKAKPFTRGGDVNVVAEGM
;
A
#
# COMPACT_ATOMS: atom_id res chain seq x y z
N MET A 1 10.49 -20.23 -24.86
CA MET A 1 9.36 -20.17 -23.91
C MET A 1 9.37 -18.78 -23.27
N ALA A 2 8.38 -17.94 -23.57
CA ALA A 2 8.29 -16.62 -22.97
C ALA A 2 8.03 -16.78 -21.47
N ALA A 3 8.93 -16.28 -20.63
CA ALA A 3 8.70 -16.19 -19.20
C ALA A 3 7.48 -15.29 -19.00
N MET A 4 6.35 -15.90 -18.65
CA MET A 4 5.13 -15.18 -18.28
C MET A 4 5.51 -14.27 -17.12
N ASN A 5 5.60 -12.97 -17.39
CA ASN A 5 5.83 -11.94 -16.39
C ASN A 5 4.60 -11.93 -15.47
N ARG A 6 4.57 -12.83 -14.48
CA ARG A 6 3.49 -12.88 -13.51
C ARG A 6 3.44 -11.49 -12.88
N PRO A 7 2.29 -10.79 -12.90
CA PRO A 7 2.20 -9.52 -12.22
C PRO A 7 2.67 -9.76 -10.78
N ALA A 8 3.64 -8.95 -10.34
CA ALA A 8 4.08 -9.01 -8.95
C ALA A 8 2.84 -8.98 -8.08
N PRO A 9 2.75 -9.83 -7.04
CA PRO A 9 1.55 -9.90 -6.24
C PRO A 9 1.17 -8.48 -5.78
N GLY A 10 0.00 -8.02 -6.25
CA GLY A 10 -0.51 -6.70 -5.90
C GLY A 10 -0.94 -6.65 -4.45
N PHE A 11 -1.32 -5.47 -3.98
CA PHE A 11 -1.84 -5.22 -2.62
C PHE A 11 -3.16 -5.96 -2.28
N GLY A 12 -3.68 -6.81 -3.17
CA GLY A 12 -5.00 -7.44 -3.02
C GLY A 12 -5.11 -8.48 -1.89
N LYS A 13 -3.99 -8.91 -1.29
CA LYS A 13 -3.98 -9.78 -0.10
C LYS A 13 -2.81 -9.41 0.82
N PRO A 14 -3.01 -9.28 2.15
CA PRO A 14 -1.94 -8.89 3.09
C PRO A 14 -0.69 -9.77 3.02
N GLY A 15 -0.89 -11.09 2.89
CA GLY A 15 0.20 -12.07 2.81
C GLY A 15 0.92 -12.14 1.47
N SER A 16 0.50 -11.34 0.48
CA SER A 16 1.09 -11.31 -0.85
C SER A 16 1.97 -10.08 -1.09
N ILE A 17 2.05 -9.16 -0.12
CA ILE A 17 2.92 -7.99 -0.22
C ILE A 17 4.38 -8.44 -0.21
N ASP A 18 5.13 -8.06 -1.24
CA ASP A 18 6.59 -8.14 -1.24
C ASP A 18 7.16 -6.81 -0.73
N PRO A 19 7.78 -6.76 0.47
CA PRO A 19 8.39 -5.56 1.01
C PRO A 19 9.42 -4.94 0.06
N LYS A 20 10.17 -5.77 -0.70
CA LYS A 20 11.20 -5.28 -1.62
C LYS A 20 10.62 -4.51 -2.79
N VAL A 21 9.38 -4.85 -3.19
CA VAL A 21 8.65 -4.15 -4.23
C VAL A 21 8.01 -2.89 -3.66
N LEU A 22 7.38 -3.00 -2.48
CA LEU A 22 6.76 -1.89 -1.76
C LEU A 22 7.73 -0.71 -1.62
N PHE A 23 8.93 -0.96 -1.10
CA PHE A 23 9.88 0.12 -0.79
C PHE A 23 10.63 0.68 -2.00
N LYS A 24 10.38 0.18 -3.21
CA LYS A 24 10.81 0.83 -4.45
C LYS A 24 9.81 1.87 -4.95
N LEU A 25 8.59 1.88 -4.40
CA LEU A 25 7.56 2.85 -4.77
C LEU A 25 7.83 4.22 -4.14
N PRO A 26 7.26 5.31 -4.69
CA PRO A 26 7.25 6.62 -4.03
C PRO A 26 6.69 6.54 -2.60
N LEU A 27 7.19 7.39 -1.70
CA LEU A 27 6.82 7.37 -0.28
C LEU A 27 5.29 7.43 -0.04
N ALA A 28 4.57 8.21 -0.86
CA ALA A 28 3.11 8.30 -0.81
C ALA A 28 2.44 6.93 -1.07
N MET A 29 2.93 6.17 -2.06
CA MET A 29 2.44 4.82 -2.38
C MET A 29 2.84 3.79 -1.33
N GLN A 30 4.01 3.95 -0.70
CA GLN A 30 4.42 3.09 0.42
C GLN A 30 3.46 3.25 1.61
N ALA A 31 3.19 4.49 1.99
CA ALA A 31 2.25 4.80 3.07
C ALA A 31 0.84 4.32 2.74
N GLU A 32 0.43 4.43 1.47
CA GLU A 32 -0.86 3.93 1.02
C GLU A 32 -0.98 2.42 1.16
N GLY A 33 0.05 1.68 0.74
CA GLY A 33 0.12 0.23 0.92
C GLY A 33 0.01 -0.20 2.39
N ILE A 34 0.63 0.57 3.29
CA ILE A 34 0.53 0.36 4.74
C ILE A 34 -0.89 0.68 5.25
N ARG A 35 -1.50 1.79 4.82
CA ARG A 35 -2.87 2.18 5.19
C ARG A 35 -3.88 1.12 4.81
N LEU A 36 -3.77 0.57 3.60
CA LEU A 36 -4.62 -0.53 3.13
C LEU A 36 -4.56 -1.76 4.05
N LEU A 37 -3.40 -2.08 4.63
CA LEU A 37 -3.30 -3.18 5.59
C LEU A 37 -4.10 -2.91 6.86
N PHE A 38 -4.06 -1.68 7.37
CA PHE A 38 -4.88 -1.28 8.51
C PHE A 38 -6.37 -1.26 8.16
N GLU A 39 -6.75 -0.80 6.97
CA GLU A 39 -8.14 -0.83 6.48
C GLU A 39 -8.68 -2.27 6.39
N MET A 40 -7.82 -3.25 6.07
CA MET A 40 -8.15 -4.68 6.11
C MET A 40 -8.26 -5.26 7.54
N GLY A 41 -8.11 -4.43 8.58
CA GLY A 41 -8.25 -4.83 9.98
C GLY A 41 -6.99 -5.44 10.61
N LEU A 42 -5.82 -5.32 9.97
CA LEU A 42 -4.58 -5.83 10.56
C LEU A 42 -4.14 -4.95 11.73
N SER A 43 -3.74 -5.60 12.82
CA SER A 43 -3.03 -4.94 13.92
C SER A 43 -1.62 -4.50 13.50
N MET A 44 -1.05 -3.52 14.20
CA MET A 44 0.33 -3.08 14.00
C MET A 44 1.33 -4.26 14.00
N SER A 45 1.13 -5.26 14.86
CA SER A 45 1.98 -6.46 14.91
C SER A 45 1.92 -7.28 13.61
N GLN A 46 0.72 -7.42 13.02
CA GLN A 46 0.54 -8.12 11.74
C GLN A 46 1.08 -7.29 10.57
N VAL A 47 0.87 -5.97 10.57
CA VAL A 47 1.44 -5.07 9.55
C VAL A 47 2.96 -5.17 9.54
N LYS A 48 3.62 -5.11 10.72
CA LYS A 48 5.07 -5.31 10.85
C LYS A 48 5.54 -6.63 10.24
N LYS A 49 4.79 -7.72 10.43
CA LYS A 49 5.10 -9.02 9.82
C LYS A 49 4.97 -9.00 8.30
N CYS A 50 3.97 -8.30 7.77
CA CYS A 50 3.77 -8.17 6.32
C CYS A 50 4.86 -7.32 5.65
N VAL A 51 5.27 -6.20 6.27
CA VAL A 51 6.20 -5.24 5.63
C VAL A 51 7.64 -5.35 6.11
N GLY A 52 7.93 -6.10 7.17
CA GLY A 52 9.29 -6.30 7.70
C GLY A 52 9.91 -5.07 8.36
N LEU A 53 9.11 -4.11 8.85
CA LEU A 53 9.58 -2.87 9.46
C LEU A 53 9.28 -2.80 10.96
N SER A 54 9.97 -1.89 11.65
CA SER A 54 9.63 -1.50 13.02
C SER A 54 8.38 -0.62 13.04
N ALA A 55 7.68 -0.56 14.19
CA ALA A 55 6.53 0.31 14.36
C ALA A 55 6.90 1.79 14.15
N GLY A 56 8.02 2.24 14.72
CA GLY A 56 8.49 3.62 14.54
C GLY A 56 8.79 3.98 13.09
N THR A 57 9.35 3.04 12.30
CA THR A 57 9.56 3.27 10.87
C THR A 57 8.24 3.37 10.10
N ILE A 58 7.26 2.53 10.46
CA ILE A 58 5.91 2.59 9.89
C ILE A 58 5.26 3.95 10.20
N ASP A 59 5.31 4.39 11.46
CA ASP A 59 4.77 5.70 11.86
C ASP A 59 5.45 6.86 11.12
N LEU A 60 6.77 6.82 10.99
CA LEU A 60 7.52 7.85 10.25
C LEU A 60 7.10 7.89 8.77
N ILE A 61 6.91 6.75 8.11
CA ILE A 61 6.43 6.69 6.72
C ILE A 61 5.04 7.31 6.62
N LEU A 62 4.12 6.92 7.51
CA LEU A 62 2.74 7.43 7.51
C LEU A 62 2.66 8.94 7.78
N GLN A 63 3.53 9.47 8.66
CA GLN A 63 3.59 10.90 8.98
C GLN A 63 4.22 11.75 7.87
N LYS A 64 5.24 11.22 7.18
CA LYS A 64 5.99 11.97 6.15
C LYS A 64 5.38 11.90 4.76
N ALA A 65 4.54 10.90 4.52
CA ALA A 65 3.88 10.75 3.24
C ALA A 65 2.87 11.86 2.98
N LYS A 66 2.95 12.47 1.79
CA LYS A 66 1.91 13.35 1.28
C LYS A 66 0.63 12.53 1.01
N PRO A 67 -0.56 13.17 1.01
CA PRO A 67 -1.80 12.52 0.60
C PRO A 67 -1.64 11.84 -0.76
N PHE A 68 -2.16 10.63 -0.89
CA PHE A 68 -2.17 9.86 -2.11
C PHE A 68 -3.62 9.72 -2.59
N THR A 69 -3.91 10.17 -3.80
CA THR A 69 -5.22 9.97 -4.42
C THR A 69 -5.22 8.63 -5.15
N ARG A 70 -6.06 7.69 -4.70
CA ARG A 70 -6.27 6.42 -5.42
C ARG A 70 -6.91 6.74 -6.78
N GLY A 71 -6.51 6.03 -7.84
CA GLY A 71 -7.05 6.28 -9.19
C GLY A 71 -8.57 6.09 -9.34
N GLY A 72 -9.25 5.53 -8.32
CA GLY A 72 -10.71 5.41 -8.24
C GLY A 72 -11.39 6.35 -7.24
N ASP A 73 -10.63 7.19 -6.51
CA ASP A 73 -11.15 8.20 -5.55
C ASP A 73 -11.58 9.51 -6.24
N VAL A 74 -11.69 9.50 -7.57
CA VAL A 74 -12.36 10.58 -8.29
C VAL A 74 -13.84 10.48 -7.95
N ASN A 75 -14.31 11.33 -7.03
CA ASN A 75 -15.72 11.62 -6.92
C ASN A 75 -16.20 12.00 -8.32
N VAL A 76 -16.92 11.09 -8.96
CA VAL A 76 -17.82 11.40 -10.06
C VAL A 76 -18.93 12.22 -9.40
N VAL A 77 -18.65 13.49 -9.12
CA VAL A 77 -19.71 14.48 -9.03
C VAL A 77 -20.25 14.49 -10.46
N ALA A 78 -21.30 13.71 -10.66
CA ALA A 78 -22.12 13.82 -11.84
C ALA A 78 -22.54 15.29 -11.90
N GLU A 79 -21.90 16.06 -12.77
CA GLU A 79 -22.51 17.27 -13.28
C GLU A 79 -23.78 16.81 -13.99
N GLY A 80 -24.88 16.83 -13.23
CA GLY A 80 -26.21 16.75 -13.77
C GLY A 80 -26.40 17.97 -14.68
N MET A 81 -26.51 17.69 -15.97
CA MET A 81 -27.14 18.55 -16.96
C MET A 81 -28.54 18.96 -16.52
#